data_AF-A0A8T1BGM9-F1
#
_entry.id   AF-A0A8T1BGM9-F1
#
_cell.length_a   1.000
_cell.length_b   1.000
_cell.length_c   1.000
_cell.angle_alpha   90.00
_cell.angle_beta   90.00
_cell.angle_gamma   90.00
#
_symmetry.space_group_name_H-M   'P 1'
#
loop_
_entity.id
_entity.type
_entity.pdbx_description
1 polymer ?
#
loop_
_entity_poly.entity_id
_entity_poly.type
_entity_poly.pdbx_seq_one_letter_code
_entity_poly.pdbx_strand_id
1 'polypeptide(L)'
;MTNVRTARCIACSSNAYFGTVWNKPTFCIECKTDQMVNVVCKQCETCKKVNASYGLERGKPTHCVKCKMDQMIDVKSRKCEGCKKVSPTFGIQGQKATHCLACKSDKMVNVNDKKCEICRKTTPSFGTPNGVATHCSKCKSDQMVNVKIKKCTECKKTKPTFGYNWQKPTHCGNCKDSQMIDVCNKRCEGNSCTTSPSYGYEWHRPTHCFGCKSSDMSDVVHKTCVDCTKRPSFGYLWKMPTHCLNHKTNDMKDVVVMRCAESGCDIGAIFGNQWQRPTHCVKCKSDEMVDVCHVKCAGDDCTIRPSYGYKWGRPIYCKKCKDNDMIDVVSVRCITDNCIKQSSYGFDKGIYCKDHKIPSMKNFKIRYCELCTCTSAHQVYAPFCAGCYFFLNPDDPKNRNYKTREQSFMIPLAQQFPELILDKSIKGGKSKRRPDGLLLFEKHAVIIEIDENQHKYYDEFCDNRRTMELSQDLGFKPIVFIRLNPDNYTIGRDTVKGCFSLTKTASYNIFQP
;
A
#
# COMPACT_ATOMS: atom_id res chain seq x y z
N MET A 1 -14.47 66.13 31.89
CA MET A 1 -15.48 66.46 30.88
C MET A 1 -16.50 65.34 30.83
N THR A 2 -17.71 65.67 31.25
CA THR A 2 -18.85 64.78 31.49
C THR A 2 -19.27 63.99 30.24
N ASN A 3 -19.65 62.74 30.49
CA ASN A 3 -19.99 61.70 29.51
C ASN A 3 -21.28 62.08 28.75
N VAL A 4 -21.16 62.56 27.51
CA VAL A 4 -22.33 62.85 26.66
C VAL A 4 -22.92 61.51 26.21
N ARG A 5 -24.02 61.09 26.84
CA ARG A 5 -24.81 59.91 26.46
C ARG A 5 -25.05 59.93 24.94
N THR A 6 -24.56 58.92 24.23
CA THR A 6 -24.88 58.68 22.81
C THR A 6 -26.39 58.53 22.66
N ALA A 7 -27.01 59.34 21.81
CA ALA A 7 -28.43 59.25 21.53
C ALA A 7 -28.79 57.84 21.05
N ARG A 8 -29.93 57.32 21.51
CA ARG A 8 -30.41 55.98 21.18
C ARG A 8 -31.54 56.07 20.16
N CYS A 9 -31.57 55.10 19.25
CA CYS A 9 -32.61 54.99 18.25
C CYS A 9 -33.93 54.70 18.96
N ILE A 10 -34.95 55.52 18.67
CA ILE A 10 -36.26 55.40 19.30
C ILE A 10 -36.92 54.05 18.95
N ALA A 11 -36.63 53.48 17.77
CA ALA A 11 -37.26 52.24 17.30
C ALA A 11 -36.58 50.95 17.80
N CYS A 12 -35.26 50.92 18.01
CA CYS A 12 -34.54 49.67 18.28
C CYS A 12 -33.43 49.76 19.32
N SER A 13 -33.33 50.88 20.05
CA SER A 13 -32.33 51.11 21.11
C SER A 13 -30.86 50.98 20.69
N SER A 14 -30.56 50.82 19.41
CA SER A 14 -29.19 50.95 18.86
C SER A 14 -28.73 52.42 18.90
N ASN A 15 -27.47 52.71 18.59
CA ASN A 15 -27.00 54.10 18.57
C ASN A 15 -27.68 54.88 17.43
N ALA A 16 -28.26 56.04 17.75
CA ALA A 16 -28.86 56.94 16.78
C ALA A 16 -27.79 57.83 16.13
N TYR A 17 -27.86 57.93 14.81
CA TYR A 17 -26.99 58.79 14.00
C TYR A 17 -27.76 59.69 13.03
N PHE A 18 -29.05 59.38 12.78
CA PHE A 18 -29.88 60.01 11.76
C PHE A 18 -31.02 60.81 12.38
N GLY A 19 -31.37 61.94 11.74
CA GLY A 19 -32.46 62.83 12.12
C GLY A 19 -32.83 63.79 10.98
N THR A 20 -33.86 64.61 11.16
CA THR A 20 -34.17 65.69 10.20
C THR A 20 -33.13 66.81 10.32
N VAL A 21 -32.93 67.57 9.23
CA VAL A 21 -31.95 68.67 9.19
C VAL A 21 -32.21 69.60 10.39
N TRP A 22 -31.16 69.88 11.19
CA TRP A 22 -31.17 70.68 12.43
C TRP A 22 -31.67 69.99 13.73
N ASN A 23 -32.12 68.73 13.69
CA ASN A 23 -32.56 68.00 14.89
C ASN A 23 -31.52 67.03 15.44
N LYS A 24 -31.67 66.68 16.73
CA LYS A 24 -30.85 65.66 17.41
C LYS A 24 -31.03 64.28 16.74
N PRO A 25 -30.00 63.42 16.75
CA PRO A 25 -30.10 62.07 16.19
C PRO A 25 -31.13 61.22 16.96
N THR A 26 -32.10 60.66 16.25
CA THR A 26 -33.20 59.86 16.82
C THR A 26 -33.34 58.47 16.20
N PHE A 27 -32.70 58.22 15.05
CA PHE A 27 -32.78 56.94 14.33
C PHE A 27 -31.41 56.34 13.99
N CYS A 28 -31.31 55.01 13.94
CA CYS A 28 -30.14 54.29 13.45
C CYS A 28 -30.18 54.13 11.92
N ILE A 29 -29.16 53.51 11.32
CA ILE A 29 -29.08 53.33 9.87
C ILE A 29 -30.18 52.43 9.29
N GLU A 30 -30.63 51.43 10.05
CA GLU A 30 -31.68 50.50 9.62
C GLU A 30 -33.08 51.08 9.84
N CYS A 31 -33.23 52.05 10.74
CA CYS A 31 -34.52 52.66 11.08
C CYS A 31 -34.67 54.09 10.52
N LYS A 32 -33.74 54.58 9.69
CA LYS A 32 -33.84 55.91 9.08
C LYS A 32 -34.91 55.89 7.97
N THR A 33 -35.59 57.01 7.76
CA THR A 33 -36.34 57.26 6.53
C THR A 33 -35.45 57.94 5.49
N ASP A 34 -35.90 58.02 4.24
CA ASP A 34 -35.13 58.64 3.16
C ASP A 34 -34.93 60.15 3.36
N GLN A 35 -35.81 60.79 4.12
CA GLN A 35 -35.72 62.21 4.49
C GLN A 35 -34.76 62.49 5.66
N MET A 36 -34.22 61.45 6.30
CA MET A 36 -33.33 61.59 7.45
C MET A 36 -31.85 61.53 7.04
N VAL A 37 -31.11 62.54 7.47
CA VAL A 37 -29.67 62.67 7.21
C VAL A 37 -28.86 62.30 8.43
N ASN A 38 -27.61 61.88 8.23
CA ASN A 38 -26.69 61.65 9.34
C ASN A 38 -26.34 63.00 9.98
N VAL A 39 -26.90 63.28 11.15
CA VAL A 39 -26.69 64.54 11.90
C VAL A 39 -25.51 64.46 12.87
N VAL A 40 -24.89 63.28 13.02
CA VAL A 40 -23.76 63.04 13.94
C VAL A 40 -22.41 63.14 13.22
N CYS A 41 -22.31 62.63 11.99
CA CYS A 41 -21.11 62.67 11.18
C CYS A 41 -21.32 63.61 9.99
N LYS A 42 -20.49 64.66 9.88
CA LYS A 42 -20.53 65.56 8.71
C LYS A 42 -20.25 64.78 7.44
N GLN A 43 -21.14 64.92 6.45
CA GLN A 43 -20.96 64.35 5.12
C GLN A 43 -19.88 65.11 4.35
N CYS A 44 -19.23 64.43 3.40
CA CYS A 44 -18.29 65.03 2.46
C CYS A 44 -18.95 66.20 1.73
N GLU A 45 -18.31 67.36 1.74
CA GLU A 45 -18.84 68.59 1.14
C GLU A 45 -18.98 68.50 -0.38
N THR A 46 -18.11 67.75 -1.05
CA THR A 46 -18.21 67.50 -2.50
C THR A 46 -19.26 66.47 -2.87
N CYS A 47 -19.13 65.22 -2.38
CA CYS A 47 -19.95 64.13 -2.90
C CYS A 47 -21.25 63.91 -2.13
N LYS A 48 -21.37 64.43 -0.89
CA LYS A 48 -22.50 64.25 0.05
C LYS A 48 -22.93 62.79 0.31
N LYS A 49 -22.21 61.80 -0.21
CA LYS A 49 -22.56 60.37 -0.18
C LYS A 49 -21.93 59.61 1.00
N VAL A 50 -20.81 60.08 1.52
CA VAL A 50 -20.05 59.41 2.60
C VAL A 50 -19.61 60.41 3.65
N ASN A 51 -19.27 59.92 4.84
CA ASN A 51 -18.78 60.76 5.93
C ASN A 51 -17.42 61.41 5.57
N ALA A 52 -17.27 62.69 5.92
CA ALA A 52 -16.02 63.39 5.84
C ALA A 52 -15.04 62.89 6.92
N SER A 53 -13.79 62.70 6.52
CA SER A 53 -12.67 62.35 7.42
C SER A 53 -11.40 63.13 7.09
N TYR A 54 -11.35 63.81 5.94
CA TYR A 54 -10.20 64.58 5.46
C TYR A 54 -10.48 66.08 5.53
N GLY A 55 -9.47 66.86 5.86
CA GLY A 55 -9.51 68.32 5.97
C GLY A 55 -8.11 68.90 6.04
N LEU A 56 -8.01 70.23 6.17
CA LEU A 56 -6.74 70.91 6.38
C LEU A 56 -6.19 70.62 7.79
N GLU A 57 -4.89 70.80 8.00
CA GLU A 57 -4.25 70.54 9.28
C GLU A 57 -4.90 71.37 10.41
N ARG A 58 -5.25 70.70 11.53
CA ARG A 58 -6.06 71.24 12.65
C ARG A 58 -7.49 71.70 12.29
N GLY A 59 -7.93 71.48 11.05
CA GLY A 59 -9.28 71.79 10.58
C GLY A 59 -10.32 70.71 10.90
N LYS A 60 -11.58 71.03 10.61
CA LYS A 60 -12.70 70.07 10.68
C LYS A 60 -12.66 69.14 9.44
N PRO A 61 -13.14 67.89 9.55
CA PRO A 61 -13.28 67.03 8.39
C PRO A 61 -14.37 67.57 7.46
N THR A 62 -13.99 67.85 6.21
CA THR A 62 -14.86 68.41 5.16
C THR A 62 -14.99 67.46 3.96
N HIS A 63 -13.97 66.65 3.67
CA HIS A 63 -13.94 65.79 2.49
C HIS A 63 -13.78 64.31 2.86
N CYS A 64 -14.16 63.41 1.95
CA CYS A 64 -13.87 61.99 2.06
C CYS A 64 -12.55 61.65 1.36
N VAL A 65 -12.04 60.43 1.54
CA VAL A 65 -10.77 59.98 0.94
C VAL A 65 -10.73 60.15 -0.59
N LYS A 66 -11.87 59.97 -1.27
CA LYS A 66 -11.98 60.09 -2.74
C LYS A 66 -12.11 61.53 -3.23
N CYS A 67 -12.53 62.46 -2.36
CA CYS A 67 -12.73 63.86 -2.70
C CYS A 67 -11.70 64.78 -2.05
N LYS A 68 -10.66 64.22 -1.41
CA LYS A 68 -9.63 65.00 -0.76
C LYS A 68 -8.79 65.72 -1.83
N MET A 69 -8.43 66.97 -1.57
CA MET A 69 -7.42 67.70 -2.34
C MET A 69 -6.01 67.39 -1.79
N ASP A 70 -4.96 67.76 -2.52
CA ASP A 70 -3.58 67.38 -2.17
C ASP A 70 -3.13 67.86 -0.78
N GLN A 71 -3.64 69.02 -0.33
CA GLN A 71 -3.34 69.56 1.01
C GLN A 71 -4.22 69.00 2.14
N MET A 72 -5.15 68.08 1.84
CA MET A 72 -6.08 67.54 2.84
C MET A 72 -5.57 66.23 3.44
N ILE A 73 -5.45 66.22 4.76
CA ILE A 73 -5.02 65.07 5.57
C ILE A 73 -6.21 64.45 6.31
N ASP A 74 -6.07 63.20 6.74
CA ASP A 74 -7.06 62.57 7.63
C ASP A 74 -6.97 63.23 9.01
N VAL A 75 -7.96 64.07 9.32
CA VAL A 75 -8.05 64.83 10.58
C VAL A 75 -8.90 64.10 11.63
N LYS A 76 -9.53 62.98 11.28
CA LYS A 76 -10.41 62.20 12.16
C LYS A 76 -9.66 61.04 12.81
N SER A 77 -8.77 60.38 12.09
CA SER A 77 -8.03 59.21 12.58
C SER A 77 -6.79 59.62 13.36
N ARG A 78 -6.66 59.13 14.59
CA ARG A 78 -5.46 59.33 15.42
C ARG A 78 -4.23 58.66 14.78
N LYS A 79 -3.13 59.39 14.67
CA LYS A 79 -1.84 58.90 14.17
C LYS A 79 -0.89 58.56 15.30
N CYS A 80 0.04 57.65 15.03
CA CYS A 80 1.12 57.27 15.92
C CYS A 80 1.93 58.50 16.35
N GLU A 81 2.19 58.64 17.65
CA GLU A 81 2.89 59.79 18.21
C GLU A 81 4.35 59.90 17.76
N GLY A 82 5.03 58.76 17.56
CA GLY A 82 6.37 58.70 17.00
C GLY A 82 6.44 59.06 15.51
N CYS A 83 5.89 58.22 14.61
CA CYS A 83 6.08 58.42 13.16
C CYS A 83 5.03 59.29 12.47
N LYS A 84 3.90 59.61 13.10
CA LYS A 84 2.75 60.35 12.53
C LYS A 84 2.12 59.77 11.24
N LYS A 85 2.58 58.60 10.76
CA LYS A 85 2.15 58.00 9.48
C LYS A 85 0.98 57.02 9.61
N VAL A 86 1.07 56.09 10.56
CA VAL A 86 0.09 54.99 10.73
C VAL A 86 -0.72 55.14 12.03
N SER A 87 -1.87 54.49 12.11
CA SER A 87 -2.67 54.48 13.33
C SER A 87 -1.97 53.70 14.46
N PRO A 88 -2.03 54.17 15.72
CA PRO A 88 -1.37 53.50 16.82
C PRO A 88 -2.16 52.27 17.29
N THR A 89 -1.43 51.21 17.62
CA THR A 89 -1.97 49.97 18.21
C THR A 89 -1.27 49.58 19.51
N PHE A 90 -0.11 50.17 19.80
CA PHE A 90 0.71 49.92 20.96
C PHE A 90 0.63 51.09 21.95
N GLY A 91 0.64 50.77 23.24
CA GLY A 91 0.59 51.74 24.32
C GLY A 91 0.89 51.07 25.67
N ILE A 92 0.81 51.87 26.74
CA ILE A 92 0.95 51.36 28.11
C ILE A 92 -0.33 50.59 28.48
N GLN A 93 -0.20 49.46 29.19
CA GLN A 93 -1.31 48.64 29.66
C GLN A 93 -2.38 49.51 30.36
N GLY A 94 -3.63 49.45 29.90
CA GLY A 94 -4.75 50.22 30.45
C GLY A 94 -4.90 51.65 29.91
N GLN A 95 -3.95 52.14 29.11
CA GLN A 95 -4.03 53.43 28.44
C GLN A 95 -4.37 53.29 26.95
N LYS A 96 -4.65 54.43 26.29
CA LYS A 96 -4.93 54.47 24.84
C LYS A 96 -3.66 54.12 24.05
N ALA A 97 -3.84 53.52 22.88
CA ALA A 97 -2.73 53.31 21.94
C ALA A 97 -2.17 54.67 21.47
N THR A 98 -0.86 54.83 21.57
CA THR A 98 -0.13 56.04 21.16
C THR A 98 0.91 55.75 20.08
N HIS A 99 1.43 54.53 19.99
CA HIS A 99 2.50 54.15 19.07
C HIS A 99 2.09 53.02 18.13
N CYS A 100 2.77 52.91 16.99
CA CYS A 100 2.63 51.76 16.09
C CYS A 100 3.67 50.69 16.42
N LEU A 101 3.60 49.53 15.74
CA LEU A 101 4.55 48.43 15.95
C LEU A 101 6.01 48.87 15.78
N ALA A 102 6.30 49.71 14.78
CA ALA A 102 7.65 50.19 14.50
C ALA A 102 8.15 51.26 15.48
N CYS A 103 7.24 51.94 16.19
CA CYS A 103 7.59 53.01 17.14
C CYS A 103 7.33 52.62 18.59
N LYS A 104 6.99 51.35 18.88
CA LYS A 104 6.75 50.90 20.25
C LYS A 104 8.09 50.89 21.00
N SER A 105 8.07 51.25 22.28
CA SER A 105 9.16 50.91 23.20
C SER A 105 8.93 49.53 23.80
N ASP A 106 9.93 48.97 24.48
CA ASP A 106 9.83 47.66 25.12
C ASP A 106 8.75 47.59 26.20
N LYS A 107 8.40 48.73 26.80
CA LYS A 107 7.34 48.85 27.81
C LYS A 107 5.92 48.94 27.21
N MET A 108 5.78 49.02 25.88
CA MET A 108 4.49 49.16 25.21
C MET A 108 3.97 47.83 24.67
N VAL A 109 2.71 47.52 24.98
CA VAL A 109 2.00 46.33 24.53
C VAL A 109 0.92 46.70 23.52
N ASN A 110 0.45 45.74 22.72
CA ASN A 110 -0.73 45.95 21.90
C ASN A 110 -1.96 46.04 22.84
N VAL A 111 -2.52 47.24 22.96
CA VAL A 111 -3.66 47.54 23.85
C VAL A 111 -5.01 47.42 23.14
N ASN A 112 -5.01 47.21 21.83
CA ASN A 112 -6.23 47.03 21.03
C ASN A 112 -6.67 45.56 20.96
N ASP A 113 -5.76 44.61 21.19
CA ASP A 113 -6.09 43.19 21.19
C ASP A 113 -6.85 42.79 22.46
N LYS A 114 -8.05 42.24 22.30
CA LYS A 114 -8.79 41.62 23.40
C LYS A 114 -8.00 40.45 23.98
N LYS A 115 -7.80 40.45 25.30
CA LYS A 115 -7.13 39.36 26.04
C LYS A 115 -8.15 38.48 26.76
N CYS A 116 -7.77 37.23 27.04
CA CYS A 116 -8.56 36.31 27.84
C CYS A 116 -8.91 36.95 29.19
N GLU A 117 -10.18 36.84 29.60
CA GLU A 117 -10.68 37.50 30.81
C GLU A 117 -10.02 36.97 32.10
N ILE A 118 -9.72 35.67 32.15
CA ILE A 118 -9.02 35.03 33.28
C ILE A 118 -7.52 35.31 33.24
N CYS A 119 -6.79 34.76 32.26
CA CYS A 119 -5.32 34.79 32.33
C CYS A 119 -4.68 36.07 31.78
N ARG A 120 -5.41 36.88 31.00
CA ARG A 120 -4.93 38.10 30.30
C ARG A 120 -3.69 37.93 29.40
N LYS A 121 -3.20 36.70 29.20
CA LYS A 121 -1.98 36.39 28.44
C LYS A 121 -2.23 36.24 26.93
N THR A 122 -3.26 35.51 26.56
CA THR A 122 -3.54 35.13 25.17
C THR A 122 -4.86 35.72 24.67
N THR A 123 -4.99 35.86 23.36
CA THR A 123 -6.24 36.27 22.71
C THR A 123 -7.30 35.19 22.90
N PRO A 124 -8.53 35.53 23.30
CA PRO A 124 -9.55 34.54 23.55
C PRO A 124 -10.10 33.97 22.23
N SER A 125 -10.50 32.70 22.29
CA SER A 125 -11.15 31.96 21.19
C SER A 125 -12.39 31.18 21.66
N PHE A 126 -12.57 31.03 22.97
CA PHE A 126 -13.66 30.29 23.59
C PHE A 126 -14.65 31.23 24.27
N GLY A 127 -15.93 30.88 24.23
CA GLY A 127 -17.04 31.64 24.81
C GLY A 127 -18.30 30.80 24.88
N THR A 128 -19.41 31.43 25.25
CA THR A 128 -20.74 30.78 25.22
C THR A 128 -21.15 30.46 23.78
N PRO A 129 -22.00 29.43 23.54
CA PRO A 129 -22.57 29.18 22.23
C PRO A 129 -23.22 30.46 21.66
N ASN A 130 -22.83 30.86 20.45
CA ASN A 130 -23.23 32.11 19.77
C ASN A 130 -22.78 33.43 20.44
N GLY A 131 -21.97 33.36 21.51
CA GLY A 131 -21.41 34.52 22.19
C GLY A 131 -20.07 34.99 21.61
N VAL A 132 -19.48 35.99 22.27
CA VAL A 132 -18.13 36.50 21.93
C VAL A 132 -17.05 35.66 22.61
N ALA A 133 -15.85 35.62 22.02
CA ALA A 133 -14.72 34.93 22.61
C ALA A 133 -14.19 35.72 23.82
N THR A 134 -14.26 35.13 25.01
CA THR A 134 -13.85 35.72 26.28
C THR A 134 -12.69 34.95 26.94
N HIS A 135 -12.55 33.66 26.64
CA HIS A 135 -11.57 32.76 27.26
C HIS A 135 -10.61 32.15 26.24
N CYS A 136 -9.41 31.77 26.68
CA CYS A 136 -8.47 30.98 25.88
C CYS A 136 -8.68 29.48 26.10
N SER A 137 -8.01 28.62 25.30
CA SER A 137 -8.16 27.17 25.40
C SER A 137 -7.83 26.59 26.78
N LYS A 138 -6.88 27.20 27.49
CA LYS A 138 -6.46 26.80 28.86
C LYS A 138 -7.40 27.31 29.96
N CYS A 139 -8.20 28.34 29.66
CA CYS A 139 -9.08 28.99 30.63
C CYS A 139 -10.57 28.77 30.32
N LYS A 140 -10.89 27.88 29.36
CA LYS A 140 -12.28 27.57 29.02
C LYS A 140 -12.89 26.69 30.11
N SER A 141 -14.17 26.87 30.40
CA SER A 141 -14.95 25.86 31.12
C SER A 141 -15.45 24.78 30.16
N ASP A 142 -16.01 23.70 30.68
CA ASP A 142 -16.56 22.61 29.86
C ASP A 142 -17.77 23.04 29.02
N GLN A 143 -18.49 24.07 29.46
CA GLN A 143 -19.63 24.64 28.75
C GLN A 143 -19.22 25.64 27.64
N MET A 144 -17.94 26.00 27.54
CA MET A 144 -17.46 26.96 26.55
C MET A 144 -17.00 26.29 25.26
N VAL A 145 -17.48 26.83 24.14
CA VAL A 145 -17.14 26.37 22.78
C VAL A 145 -16.20 27.35 22.10
N ASN A 146 -15.41 26.87 21.13
CA ASN A 146 -14.62 27.75 20.30
C ASN A 146 -15.56 28.52 19.34
N VAL A 147 -15.75 29.81 19.60
CA VAL A 147 -16.67 30.68 18.83
C VAL A 147 -16.00 31.34 17.63
N LYS A 148 -14.67 31.23 17.50
CA LYS A 148 -13.92 31.76 16.35
C LYS A 148 -13.85 30.76 15.18
N ILE A 149 -14.15 29.48 15.40
CA ILE A 149 -14.09 28.48 14.34
C ILE A 149 -15.33 28.55 13.46
N LYS A 150 -15.13 28.66 12.14
CA LYS A 150 -16.22 28.51 11.17
C LYS A 150 -16.64 27.04 11.16
N LYS A 151 -17.93 26.78 11.38
CA LYS A 151 -18.49 25.43 11.41
C LYS A 151 -19.13 25.07 10.07
N CYS A 152 -19.25 23.76 9.82
CA CYS A 152 -19.93 23.19 8.67
C CYS A 152 -21.29 23.85 8.46
N THR A 153 -21.62 24.22 7.24
CA THR A 153 -22.84 24.95 6.88
C THR A 153 -24.09 24.16 7.23
N GLU A 154 -24.05 22.84 7.06
CA GLU A 154 -25.17 21.93 7.34
C GLU A 154 -25.23 21.53 8.83
N CYS A 155 -24.32 20.67 9.31
CA CYS A 155 -24.44 20.13 10.67
C CYS A 155 -24.10 21.11 11.81
N LYS A 156 -23.44 22.24 11.55
CA LYS A 156 -22.94 23.20 12.56
C LYS A 156 -22.11 22.58 13.71
N LYS A 157 -21.56 21.38 13.54
CA LYS A 157 -20.83 20.64 14.59
C LYS A 157 -19.31 20.74 14.44
N THR A 158 -18.78 20.42 13.25
CA THR A 158 -17.33 20.33 12.99
C THR A 158 -16.85 21.42 12.03
N LYS A 159 -15.54 21.65 11.97
CA LYS A 159 -14.93 22.56 10.99
C LYS A 159 -15.13 21.97 9.58
N PRO A 160 -15.51 22.78 8.57
CA PRO A 160 -15.62 22.28 7.22
C PRO A 160 -14.23 22.10 6.59
N THR A 161 -14.09 21.03 5.83
CA THR A 161 -12.91 20.70 5.01
C THR A 161 -13.29 20.44 3.55
N PHE A 162 -14.57 20.21 3.28
CA PHE A 162 -15.11 19.89 1.96
C PHE A 162 -15.81 21.11 1.35
N GLY A 163 -15.71 21.26 0.04
CA GLY A 163 -16.35 22.30 -0.76
C GLY A 163 -16.22 22.01 -2.25
N TYR A 164 -16.73 22.91 -3.09
CA TYR A 164 -16.58 22.79 -4.54
C TYR A 164 -15.19 23.25 -5.00
N ASN A 165 -14.78 22.81 -6.18
CA ASN A 165 -13.47 23.14 -6.74
C ASN A 165 -13.26 24.66 -6.78
N TRP A 166 -12.09 25.13 -6.32
CA TRP A 166 -11.74 26.55 -6.18
C TRP A 166 -12.60 27.38 -5.22
N GLN A 167 -13.48 26.76 -4.42
CA GLN A 167 -14.29 27.45 -3.42
C GLN A 167 -13.81 27.19 -1.99
N LYS A 168 -14.30 28.00 -1.04
CA LYS A 168 -14.00 27.84 0.39
C LYS A 168 -14.67 26.58 0.94
N PRO A 169 -14.09 25.92 1.95
CA PRO A 169 -14.71 24.77 2.60
C PRO A 169 -16.01 25.20 3.30
N THR A 170 -17.09 24.50 2.99
CA THR A 170 -18.44 24.73 3.55
C THR A 170 -18.94 23.53 4.35
N HIS A 171 -18.58 22.31 3.98
CA HIS A 171 -19.09 21.08 4.59
C HIS A 171 -18.00 20.27 5.30
N CYS A 172 -18.39 19.44 6.27
CA CYS A 172 -17.51 18.44 6.86
C CYS A 172 -17.60 17.11 6.08
N GLY A 173 -16.74 16.13 6.40
CA GLY A 173 -16.69 14.86 5.67
C GLY A 173 -18.00 14.06 5.70
N ASN A 174 -18.82 14.23 6.73
CA ASN A 174 -20.12 13.57 6.86
C ASN A 174 -21.27 14.33 6.20
N CYS A 175 -21.04 15.58 5.78
CA CYS A 175 -22.02 16.48 5.20
C CYS A 175 -21.66 16.84 3.74
N LYS A 176 -20.73 16.10 3.13
CA LYS A 176 -20.33 16.34 1.75
C LYS A 176 -21.30 15.61 0.81
N ASP A 177 -21.64 16.25 -0.31
CA ASP A 177 -22.29 15.54 -1.42
C ASP A 177 -21.24 14.82 -2.31
N SER A 178 -21.70 14.20 -3.41
CA SER A 178 -20.84 13.48 -4.35
C SER A 178 -19.92 14.38 -5.19
N GLN A 179 -20.25 15.67 -5.34
CA GLN A 179 -19.49 16.66 -6.11
C GLN A 179 -18.52 17.47 -5.25
N MET A 180 -18.72 17.48 -3.92
CA MET A 180 -17.85 18.15 -2.97
C MET A 180 -16.54 17.39 -2.73
N ILE A 181 -15.44 18.13 -2.83
CA ILE A 181 -14.07 17.62 -2.66
C ILE A 181 -13.45 18.20 -1.41
N ASP A 182 -12.43 17.53 -0.87
CA ASP A 182 -11.59 18.12 0.18
C ASP A 182 -10.79 19.28 -0.43
N VAL A 183 -11.06 20.50 0.05
CA VAL A 183 -10.41 21.75 -0.40
C VAL A 183 -9.42 22.28 0.64
N CYS A 184 -9.28 21.60 1.78
CA CYS A 184 -8.34 21.97 2.84
C CYS A 184 -7.06 21.15 2.78
N ASN A 185 -7.18 19.85 2.48
CA ASN A 185 -6.05 18.94 2.45
C ASN A 185 -5.42 18.89 1.05
N LYS A 186 -4.09 18.77 1.01
CA LYS A 186 -3.35 18.64 -0.25
C LYS A 186 -3.74 17.34 -0.94
N ARG A 187 -3.94 17.41 -2.25
CA ARG A 187 -4.31 16.28 -3.11
C ARG A 187 -3.20 15.95 -4.10
N CYS A 188 -3.22 14.71 -4.54
CA CYS A 188 -2.43 14.26 -5.66
C CYS A 188 -2.78 15.05 -6.93
N GLU A 189 -1.76 15.51 -7.65
CA GLU A 189 -1.85 16.24 -8.93
C GLU A 189 -2.20 15.33 -10.12
N GLY A 190 -2.18 14.01 -9.92
CA GLY A 190 -2.68 13.03 -10.90
C GLY A 190 -4.15 13.24 -11.26
N ASN A 191 -4.47 13.05 -12.54
CA ASN A 191 -5.79 13.34 -13.10
C ASN A 191 -6.91 12.63 -12.31
N SER A 192 -7.89 13.41 -11.84
CA SER A 192 -9.04 12.93 -11.05
C SER A 192 -8.68 12.16 -9.77
N CYS A 193 -7.47 12.31 -9.24
CA CYS A 193 -7.03 11.62 -8.03
C CYS A 193 -7.43 12.39 -6.76
N THR A 194 -8.05 11.70 -5.80
CA THR A 194 -8.46 12.26 -4.50
C THR A 194 -7.53 11.84 -3.35
N THR A 195 -6.57 10.95 -3.63
CA THR A 195 -5.62 10.45 -2.65
C THR A 195 -4.65 11.54 -2.21
N SER A 196 -4.28 11.54 -0.93
CA SER A 196 -3.23 12.43 -0.43
C SER A 196 -1.88 12.11 -1.09
N PRO A 197 -1.08 13.14 -1.45
CA PRO A 197 0.20 12.93 -2.09
C PRO A 197 1.25 12.55 -1.04
N SER A 198 2.11 11.60 -1.39
CA SER A 198 3.31 11.23 -0.61
C SER A 198 4.58 11.18 -1.46
N TYR A 199 4.44 11.22 -2.78
CA TYR A 199 5.53 11.13 -3.74
C TYR A 199 5.82 12.47 -4.38
N GLY A 200 7.09 12.74 -4.65
CA GLY A 200 7.58 13.96 -5.27
C GLY A 200 9.06 13.86 -5.65
N TYR A 201 9.65 14.99 -5.97
CA TYR A 201 11.08 15.11 -6.21
C TYR A 201 11.83 15.43 -4.91
N GLU A 202 13.09 15.02 -4.85
CA GLU A 202 13.94 15.28 -3.68
C GLU A 202 13.95 16.77 -3.32
N TRP A 203 13.88 17.08 -2.03
CA TRP A 203 13.80 18.45 -1.50
C TRP A 203 12.53 19.25 -1.87
N HIS A 204 11.58 18.64 -2.58
CA HIS A 204 10.29 19.25 -2.91
C HIS A 204 9.13 18.65 -2.12
N ARG A 205 8.01 19.38 -2.11
CA ARG A 205 6.75 18.92 -1.49
C ARG A 205 6.19 17.70 -2.25
N PRO A 206 5.45 16.80 -1.58
CA PRO A 206 4.76 15.73 -2.28
C PRO A 206 3.67 16.30 -3.19
N THR A 207 3.63 15.82 -4.42
CA THR A 207 2.66 16.21 -5.45
C THR A 207 1.81 15.04 -5.93
N HIS A 208 2.30 13.80 -5.85
CA HIS A 208 1.61 12.62 -6.37
C HIS A 208 1.40 11.55 -5.29
N CYS A 209 0.39 10.69 -5.47
CA CYS A 209 0.23 9.47 -4.67
C CYS A 209 0.99 8.31 -5.32
N PHE A 210 1.07 7.15 -4.65
CA PHE A 210 1.76 5.98 -5.19
C PHE A 210 1.24 5.55 -6.57
N GLY A 211 -0.08 5.62 -6.79
CA GLY A 211 -0.71 5.24 -8.06
C GLY A 211 -0.52 6.24 -9.20
N CYS A 212 -0.09 7.47 -8.90
CA CYS A 212 0.10 8.53 -9.89
C CYS A 212 1.55 8.99 -10.01
N LYS A 213 2.50 8.36 -9.29
CA LYS A 213 3.91 8.73 -9.35
C LYS A 213 4.51 8.33 -10.70
N SER A 214 5.45 9.12 -11.21
CA SER A 214 6.33 8.68 -12.30
C SER A 214 7.45 7.75 -11.78
N SER A 215 8.26 7.19 -12.68
CA SER A 215 9.45 6.41 -12.31
C SER A 215 10.42 7.20 -11.43
N ASP A 216 10.56 8.49 -11.72
CA ASP A 216 11.61 9.36 -11.14
C ASP A 216 11.16 10.01 -9.82
N MET A 217 9.91 9.80 -9.41
CA MET A 217 9.38 10.29 -8.13
C MET A 217 9.57 9.27 -7.00
N SER A 218 10.03 9.76 -5.86
CA SER A 218 10.25 9.00 -4.62
C SER A 218 9.29 9.43 -3.52
N ASP A 219 9.15 8.61 -2.47
CA ASP A 219 8.35 8.98 -1.29
C ASP A 219 9.11 10.04 -0.49
N VAL A 220 8.57 11.25 -0.42
CA VAL A 220 9.19 12.41 0.25
C VAL A 220 8.52 12.72 1.59
N VAL A 221 7.53 11.92 1.99
CA VAL A 221 6.79 12.10 3.25
C VAL A 221 7.25 11.11 4.29
N HIS A 222 7.46 9.85 3.90
CA HIS A 222 7.83 8.79 4.81
C HIS A 222 9.34 8.60 4.85
N LYS A 223 9.86 8.32 6.05
CA LYS A 223 11.26 7.93 6.20
C LYS A 223 11.54 6.67 5.39
N THR A 224 12.61 6.72 4.60
CA THR A 224 13.11 5.59 3.84
C THR A 224 14.30 4.96 4.56
N CYS A 225 14.67 3.76 4.12
CA CYS A 225 15.92 3.13 4.49
C CYS A 225 17.10 4.05 4.15
N VAL A 226 18.17 3.99 4.94
CA VAL A 226 19.39 4.78 4.69
C VAL A 226 19.95 4.51 3.28
N ASP A 227 19.99 3.24 2.85
CA ASP A 227 20.59 2.87 1.55
C ASP A 227 19.59 2.58 0.43
N CYS A 228 18.27 2.78 0.62
CA CYS A 228 17.29 2.69 -0.48
C CYS A 228 15.94 3.37 -0.19
N THR A 229 15.05 3.40 -1.18
CA THR A 229 13.71 3.99 -1.09
C THR A 229 12.66 3.12 -0.39
N LYS A 230 13.03 1.92 0.08
CA LYS A 230 12.09 1.06 0.83
C LYS A 230 11.83 1.62 2.22
N ARG A 231 10.61 1.43 2.74
CA ARG A 231 10.31 1.75 4.13
C ARG A 231 11.19 0.92 5.08
N PRO A 232 11.83 1.55 6.09
CA PRO A 232 12.64 0.83 7.04
C PRO A 232 11.74 0.15 8.08
N SER A 233 12.10 -1.06 8.45
CA SER A 233 11.53 -1.77 9.60
C SER A 233 12.58 -2.22 10.61
N PHE A 234 13.85 -2.20 10.21
CA PHE A 234 14.98 -2.67 11.01
C PHE A 234 15.74 -1.50 11.64
N GLY A 235 16.18 -1.70 12.87
CA GLY A 235 16.96 -0.74 13.64
C GLY A 235 17.48 -1.33 14.93
N TYR A 236 18.08 -0.48 15.76
CA TYR A 236 18.49 -0.87 17.11
C TYR A 236 17.30 -0.84 18.07
N LEU A 237 17.34 -1.72 19.06
CA LEU A 237 16.33 -1.80 20.11
C LEU A 237 16.02 -0.41 20.70
N TRP A 238 14.73 -0.11 20.84
CA TRP A 238 14.21 1.17 21.36
C TRP A 238 14.55 2.42 20.54
N LYS A 239 15.08 2.24 19.31
CA LYS A 239 15.30 3.32 18.34
C LYS A 239 14.32 3.20 17.18
N MET A 240 14.18 4.30 16.44
CA MET A 240 13.41 4.33 15.19
C MET A 240 14.03 3.39 14.14
N PRO A 241 13.23 2.78 13.26
CA PRO A 241 13.75 1.98 12.17
C PRO A 241 14.52 2.86 11.18
N THR A 242 15.67 2.37 10.72
CA THR A 242 16.57 3.07 9.79
C THR A 242 16.89 2.24 8.55
N HIS A 243 16.78 0.92 8.60
CA HIS A 243 17.14 0.04 7.49
C HIS A 243 15.96 -0.86 7.08
N CYS A 244 15.97 -1.28 5.81
CA CYS A 244 15.07 -2.31 5.31
C CYS A 244 15.68 -3.71 5.52
N LEU A 245 14.92 -4.78 5.23
CA LEU A 245 15.37 -6.16 5.38
C LEU A 245 16.70 -6.44 4.66
N ASN A 246 16.89 -5.87 3.48
CA ASN A 246 18.08 -6.10 2.65
C ASN A 246 19.32 -5.33 3.16
N HIS A 247 19.12 -4.28 3.95
CA HIS A 247 20.20 -3.39 4.42
C HIS A 247 20.39 -3.45 5.93
N LYS A 248 19.69 -4.37 6.62
CA LYS A 248 19.90 -4.58 8.05
C LYS A 248 21.28 -5.20 8.28
N THR A 249 21.96 -4.78 9.34
CA THR A 249 23.10 -5.54 9.88
C THR A 249 22.60 -6.73 10.72
N ASN A 250 23.50 -7.61 11.15
CA ASN A 250 23.14 -8.76 12.00
C ASN A 250 22.61 -8.33 13.37
N ASP A 251 23.09 -7.20 13.90
CA ASP A 251 22.67 -6.65 15.19
C ASP A 251 21.35 -5.89 15.11
N MET A 252 20.95 -5.46 13.91
CA MET A 252 19.67 -4.79 13.70
C MET A 252 18.52 -5.79 13.72
N LYS A 253 17.46 -5.42 14.45
CA LYS A 253 16.24 -6.22 14.62
C LYS A 253 15.08 -5.48 13.99
N ASP A 254 13.99 -6.19 13.67
CA ASP A 254 12.75 -5.53 13.32
C ASP A 254 12.22 -4.80 14.57
N VAL A 255 12.08 -3.48 14.48
CA VAL A 255 11.64 -2.59 15.57
C VAL A 255 10.23 -2.04 15.33
N VAL A 256 9.60 -2.45 14.24
CA VAL A 256 8.21 -2.11 13.90
C VAL A 256 7.26 -3.21 14.40
N VAL A 257 7.70 -4.46 14.38
CA VAL A 257 6.94 -5.59 14.91
C VAL A 257 6.86 -5.52 16.45
N MET A 258 5.66 -5.72 16.99
CA MET A 258 5.46 -5.92 18.43
C MET A 258 6.20 -7.18 18.87
N ARG A 259 7.06 -7.08 19.89
CA ARG A 259 7.82 -8.23 20.39
C ARG A 259 7.02 -9.04 21.39
N CYS A 260 7.42 -10.30 21.53
CA CYS A 260 6.97 -11.16 22.59
C CYS A 260 7.20 -10.50 23.96
N ALA A 261 6.21 -10.55 24.84
CA ALA A 261 6.26 -10.02 26.19
C ALA A 261 7.11 -10.88 27.13
N GLU A 262 7.36 -12.14 26.75
CA GLU A 262 8.20 -13.08 27.51
C GLU A 262 9.65 -12.57 27.63
N SER A 263 10.20 -12.68 28.84
CA SER A 263 11.54 -12.17 29.14
C SER A 263 12.60 -12.89 28.30
N GLY A 264 13.46 -12.12 27.64
CA GLY A 264 14.52 -12.68 26.77
C GLY A 264 14.05 -13.18 25.40
N CYS A 265 12.79 -12.98 25.01
CA CYS A 265 12.28 -13.41 23.71
C CYS A 265 12.24 -12.26 22.69
N ASP A 266 13.09 -12.34 21.66
CA ASP A 266 13.18 -11.35 20.58
C ASP A 266 12.27 -11.63 19.37
N ILE A 267 11.41 -12.64 19.46
CA ILE A 267 10.52 -13.04 18.36
C ILE A 267 9.30 -12.11 18.33
N GLY A 268 8.83 -11.77 17.13
CA GLY A 268 7.60 -11.02 16.94
C GLY A 268 6.38 -11.71 17.55
N ALA A 269 5.58 -10.95 18.30
CA ALA A 269 4.32 -11.40 18.85
C ALA A 269 3.26 -11.48 17.76
N ILE A 270 2.56 -12.61 17.72
CA ILE A 270 1.42 -12.86 16.81
C ILE A 270 0.21 -13.46 17.56
N PHE A 271 0.42 -13.99 18.76
CA PHE A 271 -0.60 -14.59 19.61
C PHE A 271 -0.99 -13.65 20.75
N GLY A 272 -2.25 -13.71 21.16
CA GLY A 272 -2.79 -12.95 22.27
C GLY A 272 -4.24 -13.32 22.57
N ASN A 273 -4.88 -12.52 23.42
CA ASN A 273 -6.30 -12.70 23.73
C ASN A 273 -7.15 -12.21 22.56
N GLN A 274 -8.30 -12.86 22.33
CA GLN A 274 -9.19 -12.48 21.25
C GLN A 274 -9.56 -10.99 21.34
N TRP A 275 -9.51 -10.29 20.19
CA TRP A 275 -9.77 -8.84 20.08
C TRP A 275 -8.76 -7.92 20.76
N GLN A 276 -7.64 -8.45 21.28
CA GLN A 276 -6.55 -7.70 21.87
C GLN A 276 -5.32 -7.67 20.96
N ARG A 277 -4.34 -6.83 21.33
CA ARG A 277 -3.05 -6.77 20.62
C ARG A 277 -2.24 -8.06 20.85
N PRO A 278 -1.38 -8.46 19.89
CA PRO A 278 -0.51 -9.60 20.09
C PRO A 278 0.47 -9.33 21.24
N THR A 279 0.68 -10.32 22.09
CA THR A 279 1.59 -10.25 23.25
C THR A 279 2.65 -11.33 23.20
N HIS A 280 2.39 -12.50 22.62
CA HIS A 280 3.33 -13.63 22.63
C HIS A 280 3.63 -14.13 21.21
N CYS A 281 4.83 -14.67 21.03
CA CYS A 281 5.21 -15.35 19.81
C CYS A 281 4.70 -16.81 19.82
N VAL A 282 4.86 -17.51 18.69
CA VAL A 282 4.45 -18.92 18.58
C VAL A 282 5.12 -19.85 19.61
N LYS A 283 6.32 -19.52 20.07
CA LYS A 283 7.07 -20.32 21.05
C LYS A 283 6.70 -20.03 22.50
N CYS A 284 6.12 -18.85 22.76
CA CYS A 284 5.81 -18.38 24.12
C CYS A 284 4.30 -18.24 24.35
N LYS A 285 3.46 -18.67 23.41
CA LYS A 285 2.00 -18.62 23.57
C LYS A 285 1.57 -19.67 24.60
N SER A 286 0.53 -19.38 25.38
CA SER A 286 -0.23 -20.42 26.07
C SER A 286 -1.20 -21.12 25.11
N ASP A 287 -1.87 -22.18 25.58
CA ASP A 287 -2.88 -22.89 24.79
C ASP A 287 -4.16 -22.07 24.59
N GLU A 288 -4.47 -21.17 25.52
CA GLU A 288 -5.62 -20.26 25.43
C GLU A 288 -5.40 -19.10 24.45
N MET A 289 -4.14 -18.77 24.14
CA MET A 289 -3.81 -17.65 23.24
C MET A 289 -4.05 -18.02 21.77
N VAL A 290 -4.69 -17.10 21.05
CA VAL A 290 -5.04 -17.27 19.64
C VAL A 290 -4.21 -16.34 18.76
N ASP A 291 -4.05 -16.68 17.48
CA ASP A 291 -3.49 -15.75 16.51
C ASP A 291 -4.44 -14.55 16.35
N VAL A 292 -3.94 -13.36 16.69
CA VAL A 292 -4.69 -12.08 16.62
C VAL A 292 -4.17 -11.16 15.52
N CYS A 293 -3.08 -11.55 14.86
CA CYS A 293 -2.48 -10.79 13.76
C CYS A 293 -3.05 -11.22 12.41
N HIS A 294 -3.26 -12.53 12.23
CA HIS A 294 -3.73 -13.09 10.97
C HIS A 294 -5.25 -13.24 10.98
N VAL A 295 -5.85 -12.87 9.85
CA VAL A 295 -7.27 -13.12 9.58
C VAL A 295 -7.53 -14.63 9.59
N LYS A 296 -8.61 -15.01 10.29
CA LYS A 296 -9.12 -16.38 10.36
C LYS A 296 -10.21 -16.61 9.33
N CYS A 297 -10.43 -17.88 9.00
CA CYS A 297 -11.56 -18.30 8.19
C CYS A 297 -12.88 -17.86 8.82
N ALA A 298 -13.82 -17.39 8.01
CA ALA A 298 -15.15 -16.96 8.46
C ALA A 298 -16.11 -18.14 8.77
N GLY A 299 -15.67 -19.39 8.60
CA GLY A 299 -16.46 -20.56 8.95
C GLY A 299 -16.48 -20.80 10.47
N ASP A 300 -17.59 -21.36 10.96
CA ASP A 300 -17.79 -21.61 12.39
C ASP A 300 -16.67 -22.47 12.99
N ASP A 301 -16.16 -22.02 14.13
CA ASP A 301 -15.03 -22.61 14.87
C ASP A 301 -13.78 -22.93 14.03
N CYS A 302 -13.59 -22.23 12.90
CA CYS A 302 -12.47 -22.45 12.02
C CYS A 302 -11.28 -21.55 12.37
N THR A 303 -10.20 -22.16 12.85
CA THR A 303 -8.93 -21.46 13.15
C THR A 303 -7.96 -21.41 11.97
N ILE A 304 -8.33 -22.03 10.83
CA ILE A 304 -7.48 -22.12 9.65
C ILE A 304 -7.44 -20.75 8.95
N ARG A 305 -6.24 -20.36 8.47
CA ARG A 305 -6.07 -19.16 7.66
C ARG A 305 -6.85 -19.29 6.33
N PRO A 306 -7.64 -18.29 5.93
CA PRO A 306 -8.42 -18.40 4.70
C PRO A 306 -7.52 -18.25 3.48
N SER A 307 -7.88 -18.97 2.43
CA SER A 307 -7.25 -18.91 1.11
C SER A 307 -8.25 -18.78 -0.03
N TYR A 308 -9.54 -18.99 0.25
CA TYR A 308 -10.62 -19.00 -0.73
C TYR A 308 -11.50 -17.75 -0.59
N GLY A 309 -11.94 -17.23 -1.73
CA GLY A 309 -12.83 -16.09 -1.82
C GLY A 309 -13.38 -15.92 -3.23
N TYR A 310 -14.06 -14.81 -3.47
CA TYR A 310 -14.58 -14.48 -4.79
C TYR A 310 -13.50 -13.90 -5.70
N LYS A 311 -13.71 -13.97 -7.02
CA LYS A 311 -12.79 -13.46 -8.04
C LYS A 311 -12.38 -12.01 -7.72
N TRP A 312 -11.07 -11.76 -7.67
CA TRP A 312 -10.46 -10.45 -7.32
C TRP A 312 -10.72 -9.95 -5.89
N GLY A 313 -11.39 -10.75 -5.06
CA GLY A 313 -11.64 -10.47 -3.66
C GLY A 313 -10.49 -10.88 -2.75
N ARG A 314 -10.70 -10.65 -1.46
CA ARG A 314 -9.82 -11.11 -0.38
C ARG A 314 -10.17 -12.56 -0.01
N PRO A 315 -9.25 -13.34 0.58
CA PRO A 315 -9.59 -14.63 1.15
C PRO A 315 -10.52 -14.45 2.36
N ILE A 316 -11.60 -15.23 2.39
CA ILE A 316 -12.65 -15.21 3.42
C ILE A 316 -12.73 -16.56 4.12
N TYR A 317 -12.65 -17.65 3.36
CA TYR A 317 -12.79 -19.02 3.88
C TYR A 317 -11.55 -19.87 3.61
N CYS A 318 -11.37 -20.94 4.40
CA CYS A 318 -10.40 -21.98 4.12
C CYS A 318 -10.96 -22.97 3.08
N LYS A 319 -10.14 -23.91 2.60
CA LYS A 319 -10.55 -24.92 1.63
C LYS A 319 -11.77 -25.74 2.06
N LYS A 320 -11.89 -26.02 3.36
CA LYS A 320 -12.98 -26.83 3.93
C LYS A 320 -14.28 -26.05 4.12
N CYS A 321 -14.19 -24.75 4.38
CA CYS A 321 -15.34 -23.88 4.68
C CYS A 321 -15.75 -23.03 3.46
N LYS A 322 -15.19 -23.29 2.28
CA LYS A 322 -15.50 -22.51 1.08
C LYS A 322 -16.88 -22.87 0.54
N ASP A 323 -17.54 -21.91 -0.08
CA ASP A 323 -18.70 -22.20 -0.92
C ASP A 323 -18.27 -22.75 -2.30
N ASN A 324 -19.23 -23.30 -3.05
CA ASN A 324 -18.96 -23.88 -4.37
C ASN A 324 -18.33 -22.88 -5.34
N ASP A 325 -18.80 -21.63 -5.35
CA ASP A 325 -18.34 -20.57 -6.27
C ASP A 325 -17.04 -19.89 -5.85
N MET A 326 -16.50 -20.24 -4.68
CA MET A 326 -15.26 -19.65 -4.18
C MET A 326 -14.03 -20.37 -4.75
N ILE A 327 -13.06 -19.56 -5.17
CA ILE A 327 -11.79 -19.97 -5.75
C ILE A 327 -10.63 -19.64 -4.80
N ASP A 328 -9.48 -20.29 -4.98
CA ASP A 328 -8.25 -19.89 -4.28
C ASP A 328 -7.81 -18.52 -4.81
N VAL A 329 -7.80 -17.51 -3.93
CA VAL A 329 -7.43 -16.12 -4.26
C VAL A 329 -6.06 -15.73 -3.71
N VAL A 330 -5.39 -16.64 -3.00
CA VAL A 330 -4.06 -16.44 -2.42
C VAL A 330 -2.97 -16.99 -3.34
N SER A 331 -3.21 -18.17 -3.91
CA SER A 331 -2.30 -18.77 -4.87
C SER A 331 -2.16 -17.93 -6.14
N VAL A 332 -0.93 -17.83 -6.65
CA VAL A 332 -0.66 -17.19 -7.94
C VAL A 332 -1.43 -17.92 -9.03
N ARG A 333 -2.15 -17.16 -9.85
CA ARG A 333 -2.94 -17.66 -10.97
C ARG A 333 -2.11 -17.64 -12.25
N CYS A 334 -2.51 -18.46 -13.21
CA CYS A 334 -1.99 -18.40 -14.56
C CYS A 334 -2.12 -16.99 -15.14
N ILE A 335 -1.05 -16.49 -15.77
CA ILE A 335 -1.00 -15.14 -16.34
C ILE A 335 -1.90 -14.97 -17.58
N THR A 336 -2.20 -16.07 -18.28
CA THR A 336 -3.09 -16.06 -19.46
C THR A 336 -4.47 -15.52 -19.12
N ASP A 337 -4.98 -14.64 -20.00
CA ASP A 337 -6.27 -13.98 -19.82
C ASP A 337 -7.40 -14.98 -19.53
N ASN A 338 -8.23 -14.63 -18.55
CA ASN A 338 -9.37 -15.40 -18.06
C ASN A 338 -9.04 -16.81 -17.50
N CYS A 339 -7.78 -17.20 -17.38
CA CYS A 339 -7.42 -18.47 -16.74
C CYS A 339 -7.48 -18.37 -15.21
N ILE A 340 -8.32 -19.20 -14.59
CA ILE A 340 -8.45 -19.28 -13.11
C ILE A 340 -7.61 -20.39 -12.48
N LYS A 341 -6.90 -21.18 -13.30
CA LYS A 341 -6.06 -22.29 -12.79
C LYS A 341 -4.82 -21.74 -12.09
N GLN A 342 -4.41 -22.42 -11.02
CA GLN A 342 -3.18 -22.08 -10.30
C GLN A 342 -1.97 -22.19 -11.23
N SER A 343 -1.03 -21.26 -11.10
CA SER A 343 0.23 -21.35 -11.81
C SER A 343 1.19 -22.33 -11.13
N SER A 344 1.88 -23.10 -11.96
CA SER A 344 2.91 -24.05 -11.54
C SER A 344 4.11 -24.07 -12.48
N TYR A 345 3.97 -23.61 -13.72
CA TYR A 345 5.01 -23.69 -14.75
C TYR A 345 5.63 -22.33 -15.08
N GLY A 346 6.93 -22.31 -15.39
CA GLY A 346 7.63 -21.14 -15.93
C GLY A 346 9.13 -21.38 -16.11
N PHE A 347 9.90 -20.30 -16.29
CA PHE A 347 11.36 -20.38 -16.44
C PHE A 347 12.11 -20.16 -15.12
N ASP A 348 11.77 -19.09 -14.41
CA ASP A 348 12.36 -18.74 -13.11
C ASP A 348 11.35 -18.80 -11.95
N LYS A 349 10.05 -18.79 -12.28
CA LYS A 349 8.94 -18.86 -11.33
C LYS A 349 7.69 -19.41 -12.00
N GLY A 350 6.81 -20.05 -11.23
CA GLY A 350 5.53 -20.57 -11.72
C GLY A 350 4.52 -19.46 -12.01
N ILE A 351 4.30 -19.14 -13.29
CA ILE A 351 3.34 -18.12 -13.75
C ILE A 351 2.31 -18.64 -14.77
N TYR A 352 2.48 -19.87 -15.28
CA TYR A 352 1.53 -20.55 -16.16
C TYR A 352 0.95 -21.81 -15.50
N CYS A 353 -0.28 -22.19 -15.86
CA CYS A 353 -0.86 -23.47 -15.48
C CYS A 353 -0.38 -24.60 -16.42
N LYS A 354 -0.84 -25.83 -16.18
CA LYS A 354 -0.49 -27.00 -17.02
C LYS A 354 -0.89 -26.82 -18.49
N ASP A 355 -2.05 -26.23 -18.75
CA ASP A 355 -2.57 -26.09 -20.12
C ASP A 355 -1.94 -24.92 -20.89
N HIS A 356 -1.33 -23.98 -20.17
CA HIS A 356 -0.66 -22.82 -20.74
C HIS A 356 0.87 -22.90 -20.57
N LYS A 357 1.41 -24.07 -20.23
CA LYS A 357 2.86 -24.30 -20.23
C LYS A 357 3.33 -24.40 -21.68
N ILE A 358 4.52 -23.88 -21.96
CA ILE A 358 5.26 -24.24 -23.18
C ILE A 358 6.31 -25.32 -22.84
N PRO A 359 6.77 -26.12 -23.81
CA PRO A 359 7.63 -27.30 -23.55
C PRO A 359 8.90 -27.01 -22.74
N SER A 360 9.47 -25.81 -22.86
CA SER A 360 10.68 -25.41 -22.14
C SER A 360 10.47 -24.96 -20.68
N MET A 361 9.22 -24.90 -20.20
CA MET A 361 8.90 -24.46 -18.84
C MET A 361 9.00 -25.59 -17.80
N LYS A 362 9.64 -25.29 -16.67
CA LYS A 362 9.72 -26.18 -15.51
C LYS A 362 8.52 -25.98 -14.59
N ASN A 363 8.13 -27.05 -13.92
CA ASN A 363 7.13 -27.05 -12.86
C ASN A 363 7.78 -26.70 -11.51
N PHE A 364 7.46 -25.53 -10.97
CA PHE A 364 7.95 -25.00 -9.70
C PHE A 364 7.23 -25.53 -8.45
N LYS A 365 6.23 -26.40 -8.62
CA LYS A 365 5.53 -27.06 -7.50
C LYS A 365 6.16 -28.39 -7.12
N ILE A 366 7.07 -28.92 -7.94
CA ILE A 366 7.75 -30.19 -7.69
C ILE A 366 9.24 -29.96 -7.47
N ARG A 367 9.87 -30.90 -6.78
CA ARG A 367 11.32 -30.96 -6.66
C ARG A 367 11.86 -31.86 -7.78
N TYR A 368 12.82 -31.36 -8.55
CA TYR A 368 13.47 -32.16 -9.59
C TYR A 368 14.62 -32.97 -9.00
N CYS A 369 14.88 -34.14 -9.58
CA CYS A 369 16.04 -34.97 -9.28
C CYS A 369 17.32 -34.14 -9.43
N GLU A 370 18.16 -34.11 -8.40
CA GLU A 370 19.41 -33.34 -8.43
C GLU A 370 20.43 -33.87 -9.46
N LEU A 371 20.36 -35.16 -9.80
CA LEU A 371 21.29 -35.76 -10.77
C LEU A 371 20.87 -35.51 -12.23
N CYS A 372 19.63 -35.84 -12.62
CA CYS A 372 19.21 -35.69 -14.02
C CYS A 372 18.51 -34.36 -14.31
N THR A 373 17.99 -33.66 -13.29
CA THR A 373 17.20 -32.41 -13.39
C THR A 373 15.94 -32.50 -14.26
N CYS A 374 15.58 -33.71 -14.68
CA CYS A 374 14.63 -33.99 -15.75
C CYS A 374 13.31 -34.56 -15.22
N THR A 375 13.38 -35.36 -14.17
CA THR A 375 12.27 -36.05 -13.53
C THR A 375 12.07 -35.53 -12.11
N SER A 376 10.86 -35.70 -11.58
CA SER A 376 10.59 -35.39 -10.18
C SER A 376 11.42 -36.29 -9.25
N ALA A 377 11.92 -35.72 -8.16
CA ALA A 377 12.57 -36.48 -7.10
C ALA A 377 11.52 -37.40 -6.45
N HIS A 378 11.89 -38.66 -6.22
CA HIS A 378 11.00 -39.62 -5.59
C HIS A 378 10.97 -39.35 -4.08
N GLN A 379 9.81 -39.47 -3.43
CA GLN A 379 9.68 -39.14 -2.01
C GLN A 379 10.60 -39.97 -1.10
N VAL A 380 10.81 -41.25 -1.43
CA VAL A 380 11.67 -42.18 -0.68
C VAL A 380 13.15 -42.02 -1.03
N TYR A 381 13.46 -41.63 -2.27
CA TYR A 381 14.83 -41.60 -2.80
C TYR A 381 15.36 -40.17 -2.96
N ALA A 382 14.69 -39.20 -2.34
CA ALA A 382 15.08 -37.81 -2.40
C ALA A 382 16.54 -37.63 -1.91
N PRO A 383 17.35 -36.79 -2.60
CA PRO A 383 16.96 -35.82 -3.61
C PRO A 383 16.91 -36.35 -5.06
N PHE A 384 17.01 -37.66 -5.27
CA PHE A 384 17.06 -38.29 -6.60
C PHE A 384 15.70 -38.84 -7.05
N CYS A 385 15.54 -39.02 -8.37
CA CYS A 385 14.48 -39.91 -8.88
C CYS A 385 14.87 -41.37 -8.65
N ALA A 386 13.90 -42.28 -8.71
CA ALA A 386 14.14 -43.71 -8.46
C ALA A 386 15.26 -44.27 -9.36
N GLY A 387 15.21 -44.01 -10.67
CA GLY A 387 16.23 -44.49 -11.60
C GLY A 387 17.65 -43.99 -11.30
N CYS A 388 17.80 -42.70 -10.97
CA CYS A 388 19.10 -42.15 -10.58
C CYS A 388 19.60 -42.69 -9.24
N TYR A 389 18.69 -42.92 -8.28
CA TYR A 389 19.04 -43.50 -6.98
C TYR A 389 19.53 -44.94 -7.13
N PHE A 390 18.80 -45.77 -7.87
CA PHE A 390 19.17 -47.17 -8.13
C PHE A 390 20.50 -47.27 -8.86
N PHE A 391 20.79 -46.35 -9.79
CA PHE A 391 22.10 -46.29 -10.43
C PHE A 391 23.23 -45.98 -9.44
N LEU A 392 23.03 -45.02 -8.53
CA LEU A 392 24.04 -44.67 -7.54
C LEU A 392 24.19 -45.73 -6.44
N ASN A 393 23.15 -46.54 -6.21
CA ASN A 393 23.06 -47.52 -5.13
C ASN A 393 22.51 -48.87 -5.66
N PRO A 394 23.26 -49.57 -6.53
CA PRO A 394 22.77 -50.76 -7.23
C PRO A 394 22.42 -51.91 -6.26
N ASP A 395 23.20 -52.05 -5.19
CA ASP A 395 23.08 -53.14 -4.20
C ASP A 395 22.12 -52.80 -3.04
N ASP A 396 21.44 -51.66 -3.07
CA ASP A 396 20.51 -51.28 -2.01
C ASP A 396 19.31 -52.25 -2.01
N PRO A 397 18.98 -52.92 -0.90
CA PRO A 397 17.88 -53.88 -0.83
C PRO A 397 16.48 -53.27 -1.11
N LYS A 398 16.35 -51.93 -1.08
CA LYS A 398 15.14 -51.23 -1.55
C LYS A 398 14.96 -51.32 -3.06
N ASN A 399 16.01 -51.66 -3.80
CA ASN A 399 16.03 -51.77 -5.24
C ASN A 399 15.34 -53.08 -5.71
N ARG A 400 14.00 -53.04 -5.81
CA ARG A 400 13.20 -54.20 -6.24
C ARG A 400 12.92 -54.14 -7.74
N ASN A 401 13.15 -55.24 -8.45
CA ASN A 401 12.84 -55.42 -9.88
C ASN A 401 13.47 -54.38 -10.84
N TYR A 402 14.54 -53.71 -10.43
CA TYR A 402 15.19 -52.70 -11.27
C TYR A 402 15.92 -53.35 -12.43
N LYS A 403 15.66 -52.81 -13.63
CA LYS A 403 16.15 -53.33 -14.92
C LYS A 403 15.77 -54.78 -15.23
N THR A 404 14.88 -55.41 -14.45
CA THR A 404 14.56 -56.84 -14.63
C THR A 404 13.94 -57.12 -16.00
N ARG A 405 13.06 -56.23 -16.50
CA ARG A 405 12.44 -56.40 -17.82
C ARG A 405 13.42 -56.05 -18.93
N GLU A 406 14.12 -54.91 -18.83
CA GLU A 406 15.24 -54.55 -19.71
C GLU A 406 16.23 -55.73 -19.90
N GLN A 407 16.78 -56.25 -18.79
CA GLN A 407 17.75 -57.34 -18.80
C GLN A 407 17.23 -58.63 -19.42
N SER A 408 15.93 -58.94 -19.27
CA SER A 408 15.36 -60.16 -19.85
C SER A 408 15.35 -60.19 -21.38
N PHE A 409 15.38 -59.04 -22.04
CA PHE A 409 15.60 -58.95 -23.49
C PHE A 409 17.08 -58.77 -23.83
N MET A 410 17.77 -57.92 -23.07
CA MET A 410 19.13 -57.51 -23.41
C MET A 410 20.18 -58.60 -23.19
N ILE A 411 20.02 -59.45 -22.17
CA ILE A 411 20.96 -60.55 -21.90
C ILE A 411 20.93 -61.59 -23.04
N PRO A 412 19.77 -62.13 -23.48
CA PRO A 412 19.70 -63.02 -24.63
C PRO A 412 20.22 -62.37 -25.92
N LEU A 413 19.92 -61.09 -26.15
CA LEU A 413 20.42 -60.36 -27.32
C LEU A 413 21.94 -60.24 -27.31
N ALA A 414 22.57 -59.94 -26.17
CA ALA A 414 24.02 -59.88 -26.07
C ALA A 414 24.70 -61.26 -26.21
N GLN A 415 24.01 -62.35 -25.88
CA GLN A 415 24.49 -63.70 -26.17
C GLN A 415 24.51 -64.00 -27.67
N GLN A 416 23.53 -63.48 -28.42
CA GLN A 416 23.44 -63.66 -29.87
C GLN A 416 24.32 -62.68 -30.65
N PHE A 417 24.50 -61.46 -30.14
CA PHE A 417 25.31 -60.39 -30.73
C PHE A 417 26.36 -59.92 -29.71
N PRO A 418 27.54 -60.57 -29.64
CA PRO A 418 28.57 -60.26 -28.65
C PRO A 418 29.13 -58.83 -28.72
N GLU A 419 29.00 -58.18 -29.87
CA GLU A 419 29.36 -56.77 -30.08
C GLU A 419 28.34 -55.77 -29.48
N LEU A 420 27.20 -56.24 -28.98
CA LEU A 420 26.18 -55.41 -28.36
C LEU A 420 26.68 -54.80 -27.05
N ILE A 421 26.78 -53.47 -27.02
CA ILE A 421 27.21 -52.72 -25.86
C ILE A 421 25.97 -52.42 -25.00
N LEU A 422 25.88 -53.05 -23.83
CA LEU A 422 24.79 -52.85 -22.87
C LEU A 422 25.14 -51.78 -21.81
N ASP A 423 24.18 -50.89 -21.54
CA ASP A 423 24.17 -49.94 -20.41
C ASP A 423 25.50 -49.21 -20.13
N LYS A 424 26.20 -48.81 -21.20
CA LYS A 424 27.46 -48.07 -21.12
C LYS A 424 27.32 -46.71 -21.79
N SER A 425 27.99 -45.72 -21.22
CA SER A 425 28.15 -44.43 -21.87
C SER A 425 28.99 -44.59 -23.13
N ILE A 426 28.63 -43.85 -24.19
CA ILE A 426 29.36 -43.85 -25.45
C ILE A 426 30.79 -43.35 -25.21
N LYS A 427 31.79 -44.13 -25.62
CA LYS A 427 33.20 -43.81 -25.41
C LYS A 427 33.57 -42.53 -26.18
N GLY A 428 34.03 -41.51 -25.46
CA GLY A 428 34.33 -40.18 -26.02
C GLY A 428 33.14 -39.23 -26.13
N GLY A 429 31.93 -39.68 -25.75
CA GLY A 429 30.74 -38.84 -25.62
C GLY A 429 30.88 -37.82 -24.48
N LYS A 430 30.23 -36.66 -24.66
CA LYS A 430 30.18 -35.60 -23.64
C LYS A 430 29.00 -35.80 -22.70
N SER A 431 27.96 -36.51 -23.12
CA SER A 431 26.80 -36.80 -22.28
C SER A 431 27.05 -38.02 -21.39
N LYS A 432 26.26 -38.14 -20.30
CA LYS A 432 26.23 -39.34 -19.45
C LYS A 432 25.15 -40.34 -19.90
N ARG A 433 24.58 -40.17 -21.10
CA ARG A 433 23.49 -41.01 -21.60
C ARG A 433 23.98 -42.42 -21.91
N ARG A 434 23.08 -43.36 -21.71
CA ARG A 434 23.30 -44.80 -21.90
C ARG A 434 22.07 -45.35 -22.60
N PRO A 435 22.19 -45.76 -23.87
CA PRO A 435 21.16 -46.59 -24.48
C PRO A 435 21.15 -47.94 -23.77
N ASP A 436 19.98 -48.60 -23.73
CA ASP A 436 19.88 -49.93 -23.13
C ASP A 436 20.77 -50.92 -23.89
N GLY A 437 20.82 -50.80 -25.23
CA GLY A 437 21.75 -51.52 -26.09
C GLY A 437 22.21 -50.70 -27.29
N LEU A 438 23.50 -50.81 -27.64
CA LEU A 438 24.13 -50.10 -28.73
C LEU A 438 24.95 -51.05 -29.59
N LEU A 439 24.67 -51.06 -30.89
CA LEU A 439 25.53 -51.63 -31.93
C LEU A 439 26.15 -50.48 -32.73
N LEU A 440 27.48 -50.45 -32.77
CA LEU A 440 28.23 -49.42 -33.47
C LEU A 440 28.81 -49.97 -34.77
N PHE A 441 28.33 -49.46 -35.90
CA PHE A 441 28.88 -49.77 -37.22
C PHE A 441 29.70 -48.60 -37.74
N GLU A 442 30.45 -48.83 -38.81
CA GLU A 442 31.27 -47.79 -39.44
C GLU A 442 30.42 -46.61 -39.92
N LYS A 443 29.29 -46.89 -40.59
CA LYS A 443 28.43 -45.88 -41.25
C LYS A 443 27.22 -45.43 -40.43
N HIS A 444 26.81 -46.19 -39.42
CA HIS A 444 25.59 -45.92 -38.64
C HIS A 444 25.66 -46.57 -37.26
N ALA A 445 24.73 -46.22 -36.39
CA ALA A 445 24.54 -46.87 -35.09
C ALA A 445 23.11 -47.41 -34.99
N VAL A 446 22.95 -48.53 -34.29
CA VAL A 446 21.63 -49.05 -33.90
C VAL A 446 21.51 -48.95 -32.39
N ILE A 447 20.47 -48.26 -31.94
CA ILE A 447 20.13 -48.12 -30.52
C ILE A 447 18.85 -48.91 -30.27
N ILE A 448 18.91 -49.81 -29.30
CA ILE A 448 17.77 -50.60 -28.83
C ILE A 448 17.37 -50.03 -27.47
N GLU A 449 16.10 -49.67 -27.31
CA GLU A 449 15.53 -49.13 -26.06
C GLU A 449 14.31 -49.98 -25.65
N ILE A 450 14.27 -50.38 -24.38
CA ILE A 450 13.16 -51.10 -23.77
C ILE A 450 12.27 -50.07 -23.09
N ASP A 451 11.21 -49.66 -23.79
CA ASP A 451 10.31 -48.59 -23.37
C ASP A 451 9.26 -49.09 -22.38
N GLU A 452 9.68 -49.31 -21.12
CA GLU A 452 8.77 -49.62 -20.03
C GLU A 452 7.73 -48.50 -19.84
N ASN A 453 6.46 -48.90 -19.65
CA ASN A 453 5.29 -48.05 -19.45
C ASN A 453 4.89 -47.17 -20.66
N GLN A 454 5.21 -47.61 -21.89
CA GLN A 454 4.83 -46.94 -23.15
C GLN A 454 5.30 -45.49 -23.27
N HIS A 455 6.33 -45.06 -22.54
CA HIS A 455 6.79 -43.66 -22.55
C HIS A 455 5.68 -42.63 -22.17
N LYS A 456 4.53 -43.06 -21.61
CA LYS A 456 3.31 -42.25 -21.38
C LYS A 456 3.51 -41.00 -20.52
N TYR A 457 4.62 -40.93 -19.79
CA TYR A 457 4.92 -39.89 -18.81
C TYR A 457 6.12 -39.02 -19.16
N TYR A 458 6.79 -39.27 -20.28
CA TYR A 458 7.90 -38.45 -20.71
C TYR A 458 7.40 -37.17 -21.37
N ASP A 459 8.01 -36.05 -20.99
CA ASP A 459 7.88 -34.83 -21.76
C ASP A 459 8.59 -35.05 -23.10
N GLU A 460 7.90 -34.84 -24.21
CA GLU A 460 8.41 -35.01 -25.59
C GLU A 460 9.76 -34.28 -25.80
N PHE A 461 9.95 -33.17 -25.07
CA PHE A 461 11.21 -32.44 -25.03
C PHE A 461 12.38 -33.25 -24.43
N CYS A 462 12.13 -34.08 -23.41
CA CYS A 462 13.15 -34.91 -22.78
C CYS A 462 13.62 -36.04 -23.70
N ASP A 463 12.72 -36.62 -24.49
CA ASP A 463 13.06 -37.66 -25.47
C ASP A 463 13.82 -37.08 -26.67
N ASN A 464 13.40 -35.91 -27.16
CA ASN A 464 14.13 -35.16 -28.19
C ASN A 464 15.53 -34.74 -27.71
N ARG A 465 15.65 -34.27 -26.46
CA ARG A 465 16.94 -33.93 -25.87
C ARG A 465 17.82 -35.17 -25.69
N ARG A 466 17.27 -36.29 -25.24
CA ARG A 466 17.99 -37.57 -25.13
C ARG A 466 18.53 -38.00 -26.49
N THR A 467 17.69 -37.98 -27.52
CA THR A 467 18.05 -38.34 -28.90
C THR A 467 19.16 -37.44 -29.44
N MET A 468 19.07 -36.12 -29.20
CA MET A 468 20.10 -35.15 -29.61
C MET A 468 21.44 -35.38 -28.89
N GLU A 469 21.42 -35.61 -27.58
CA GLU A 469 22.62 -35.88 -26.78
C GLU A 469 23.31 -37.19 -27.22
N LEU A 470 22.54 -38.24 -27.53
CA LEU A 470 23.06 -39.49 -28.09
C LEU A 470 23.64 -39.31 -29.50
N SER A 471 22.98 -38.53 -30.36
CA SER A 471 23.47 -38.18 -31.69
C SER A 471 24.81 -37.44 -31.62
N GLN A 472 24.94 -36.46 -30.72
CA GLN A 472 26.19 -35.74 -30.49
C GLN A 472 27.31 -36.67 -30.00
N ASP A 473 27.01 -37.54 -29.03
CA ASP A 473 27.99 -38.47 -28.48
C ASP A 473 28.49 -39.50 -29.50
N LEU A 474 27.65 -39.86 -30.49
CA LEU A 474 28.02 -40.74 -31.60
C LEU A 474 28.66 -39.99 -32.78
N GLY A 475 28.94 -38.68 -32.64
CA GLY A 475 29.54 -37.87 -33.70
C GLY A 475 28.61 -37.65 -34.89
N PHE A 476 27.31 -37.52 -34.63
CA PHE A 476 26.24 -37.33 -35.62
C PHE A 476 26.15 -38.43 -36.68
N LYS A 477 26.63 -39.65 -36.37
CA LYS A 477 26.35 -40.83 -37.21
C LYS A 477 24.82 -41.01 -37.35
N PRO A 478 24.33 -41.45 -38.53
CA PRO A 478 22.94 -41.89 -38.67
C PRO A 478 22.58 -42.95 -37.61
N ILE A 479 21.44 -42.78 -36.95
CA ILE A 479 20.99 -43.65 -35.86
C ILE A 479 19.67 -44.30 -36.24
N VAL A 480 19.57 -45.61 -36.08
CA VAL A 480 18.32 -46.36 -36.12
C VAL A 480 17.91 -46.69 -34.70
N PHE A 481 16.72 -46.25 -34.29
CA PHE A 481 16.12 -46.61 -33.00
C PHE A 481 15.17 -47.79 -33.18
N ILE A 482 15.40 -48.86 -32.42
CA ILE A 482 14.47 -49.98 -32.25
C ILE A 482 13.91 -49.88 -30.84
N ARG A 483 12.62 -49.57 -30.72
CA ARG A 483 11.93 -49.41 -29.43
C ARG A 483 10.97 -50.56 -29.22
N LEU A 484 11.11 -51.26 -28.10
CA LEU A 484 10.24 -52.37 -27.72
C LEU A 484 9.48 -52.01 -26.44
N ASN A 485 8.15 -52.08 -26.49
CA ASN A 485 7.31 -51.91 -25.30
C ASN A 485 6.98 -53.29 -24.70
N PRO A 486 7.49 -53.63 -23.51
CA PRO A 486 7.20 -54.91 -22.86
C PRO A 486 5.84 -54.93 -22.14
N ASP A 487 5.20 -53.78 -21.97
CA ASP A 487 3.98 -53.62 -21.18
C ASP A 487 2.70 -53.82 -21.99
N ASN A 488 1.63 -54.15 -21.27
CA ASN A 488 0.29 -54.22 -21.85
C ASN A 488 -0.12 -52.85 -22.42
N TYR A 489 -0.80 -52.84 -23.57
CA TYR A 489 -1.26 -51.62 -24.21
C TYR A 489 -2.60 -51.83 -24.91
N THR A 490 -3.30 -50.72 -25.17
CA THR A 490 -4.64 -50.74 -25.76
C THR A 490 -4.61 -50.08 -27.14
N ILE A 491 -5.10 -50.78 -28.16
CA ILE A 491 -5.36 -50.22 -29.49
C ILE A 491 -6.88 -50.21 -29.69
N GLY A 492 -7.48 -49.01 -29.73
CA GLY A 492 -8.93 -48.87 -29.81
C GLY A 492 -9.62 -49.47 -28.57
N ARG A 493 -10.38 -50.55 -28.75
CA ARG A 493 -11.03 -51.29 -27.66
C ARG A 493 -10.27 -52.56 -27.24
N ASP A 494 -9.26 -52.95 -27.99
CA ASP A 494 -8.54 -54.20 -27.76
C ASP A 494 -7.33 -53.99 -26.85
N THR A 495 -7.15 -54.90 -25.90
CA THR A 495 -5.99 -54.89 -24.99
C THR A 495 -5.00 -55.95 -25.42
N VAL A 496 -3.81 -55.52 -25.84
CA VAL A 496 -2.66 -56.38 -26.07
C VAL A 496 -1.99 -56.64 -24.72
N LYS A 497 -1.86 -57.92 -24.34
CA LYS A 497 -1.18 -58.31 -23.10
C LYS A 497 0.33 -58.12 -23.22
N GLY A 498 0.96 -57.63 -22.15
CA GLY A 498 2.41 -57.49 -22.07
C GLY A 498 3.11 -58.82 -21.78
N CYS A 499 4.44 -58.81 -21.84
CA CYS A 499 5.28 -60.01 -21.73
C CYS A 499 5.53 -60.45 -20.29
N PHE A 500 5.08 -59.70 -19.28
CA PHE A 500 5.39 -59.94 -17.86
C PHE A 500 4.14 -59.99 -16.99
N SER A 501 4.17 -60.86 -15.97
CA SER A 501 3.19 -60.90 -14.89
C SER A 501 3.85 -60.81 -13.52
N LEU A 502 3.18 -60.17 -12.56
CA LEU A 502 3.65 -60.09 -11.18
C LEU A 502 3.27 -61.36 -10.42
N THR A 503 4.24 -61.97 -9.74
CA THR A 503 3.99 -63.08 -8.81
C THR A 503 3.38 -62.55 -7.51
N LYS A 504 2.84 -63.47 -6.68
CA LYS A 504 2.35 -63.15 -5.33
C LYS A 504 3.42 -62.55 -4.42
N THR A 505 4.71 -62.74 -4.74
CA THR A 505 5.86 -62.17 -4.03
C THR A 505 6.37 -60.87 -4.67
N ALA A 506 5.62 -60.28 -5.60
CA ALA A 506 5.95 -59.08 -6.36
C ALA A 506 7.22 -59.18 -7.22
N SER A 507 7.55 -60.39 -7.70
CA SER A 507 8.62 -60.68 -8.67
C SER A 507 8.03 -60.74 -10.09
N TYR A 508 8.82 -60.48 -11.15
CA TYR A 508 8.32 -60.63 -12.53
C TYR A 508 8.54 -62.04 -13.08
N ASN A 509 7.49 -62.63 -13.66
CA ASN A 509 7.57 -63.83 -14.51
C ASN A 509 7.36 -63.44 -15.98
N ILE A 510 8.21 -63.96 -16.87
CA ILE A 510 8.09 -63.80 -18.32
C ILE A 510 7.05 -64.80 -18.84
N PHE A 511 6.08 -64.30 -19.62
CA PHE A 511 5.26 -65.16 -20.46
C PHE A 511 6.14 -65.67 -21.61
N GLN A 512 6.47 -66.97 -21.61
CA GLN A 512 6.85 -67.63 -22.85
C GLN A 512 5.54 -68.02 -23.57
N PRO A 513 5.35 -67.63 -24.85
CA PRO A 513 4.18 -68.00 -25.62
C PRO A 513 4.03 -69.52 -25.78
#